data_AF-A0A978VE02-F1
#
_entry.id   AF-A0A978VE02-F1
#
_cell.length_a   1.000
_cell.length_b   1.000
_cell.length_c   1.000
_cell.angle_alpha   90.00
_cell.angle_beta   90.00
_cell.angle_gamma   90.00
#
_symmetry.space_group_name_H-M   'P 1'
#
loop_
_entity.id
_entity.type
_entity.pdbx_description
1 polymer ?
#
loop_
_entity_poly.entity_id
_entity_poly.type
_entity_poly.pdbx_seq_one_letter_code
_entity_poly.pdbx_strand_id
1 'polypeptide(L)'
;MAALKKIVVLQAVLLVLALLVVSAKADRLDFFKLLTTNSQKSVDGYKRPDIPACCDNCLCTKSYPPQCRCTNIFIGNERCENCKKCICTFSLPPLCQCLNIKDYCDPPCSSSSSIAQVIKQVSA
;
A
#
# COMPACT_ATOMS: atom_id res chain seq x y z
N MET A 1 33.30 39.51 47.39
CA MET A 1 33.44 38.84 46.07
C MET A 1 33.41 37.30 46.12
N ALA A 2 33.84 36.64 47.19
CA ALA A 2 33.84 35.17 47.29
C ALA A 2 32.43 34.54 47.35
N ALA A 3 31.48 35.16 48.08
CA ALA A 3 30.10 34.67 48.19
C ALA A 3 29.32 34.76 46.87
N LEU A 4 29.54 35.84 46.10
CA LEU A 4 28.92 36.03 44.79
C LEU A 4 29.40 34.97 43.78
N LYS A 5 30.71 34.64 43.79
CA LYS A 5 31.27 33.55 43.00
C LYS A 5 30.64 32.20 43.37
N LYS A 6 30.42 31.92 44.66
CA LYS A 6 29.77 30.66 45.10
C LYS A 6 28.31 30.56 44.67
N ILE A 7 27.56 31.67 44.70
CA ILE A 7 26.16 31.71 44.24
C ILE A 7 26.09 31.49 42.73
N VAL A 8 26.97 32.13 41.96
CA VAL A 8 27.06 31.96 40.51
C VAL A 8 27.46 30.53 40.13
N VAL A 9 28.41 29.93 40.85
CA VAL A 9 28.81 28.52 40.65
C VAL A 9 27.66 27.58 40.98
N LEU A 10 26.94 27.81 42.09
CA LEU A 10 25.81 26.98 42.48
C LEU A 10 24.66 27.04 41.45
N GLN A 11 24.35 28.23 40.93
CA GLN A 11 23.35 28.39 39.87
C GLN A 11 23.80 27.75 38.55
N ALA A 12 25.07 27.87 38.18
CA ALA A 12 25.61 27.23 36.98
C ALA A 12 25.53 25.69 37.08
N VAL A 13 25.87 25.10 38.23
CA VAL A 13 25.75 23.65 38.46
C VAL A 13 24.28 23.20 38.40
N LEU A 14 23.36 23.97 38.98
CA LEU A 14 21.93 23.66 38.94
C LEU A 14 21.36 23.69 37.51
N LEU A 15 21.78 24.66 36.70
CA LEU A 15 21.42 24.77 35.28
C LEU A 15 21.97 23.61 34.44
N VAL A 16 23.24 23.22 34.67
CA VAL A 16 23.85 22.07 33.99
C VAL A 16 23.14 20.77 34.38
N LEU A 17 22.80 20.60 35.66
CA LEU A 17 22.06 19.43 36.13
C LEU A 17 20.67 19.35 35.48
N ALA A 18 19.96 20.48 35.36
CA ALA A 18 18.65 20.55 34.70
C ALA A 18 18.72 20.21 33.20
N LEU A 19 19.77 20.63 32.50
CA LEU A 19 19.98 20.30 31.08
C LEU A 19 20.27 18.81 30.85
N LEU A 20 20.89 18.11 31.81
CA LEU A 20 21.18 16.68 31.71
C LEU A 20 19.94 15.78 31.90
N VAL A 21 18.88 16.24 32.60
CA VAL A 21 17.65 15.46 32.81
C VAL A 21 16.74 15.41 31.56
N VAL A 22 16.98 16.25 30.55
CA VAL A 22 16.16 16.31 29.32
C VAL A 22 16.41 15.13 28.37
N SER A 23 17.42 14.28 28.64
CA SER A 23 17.79 13.18 27.74
C SER A 23 17.31 11.80 28.23
N ALA A 24 16.03 11.63 28.55
CA ALA A 24 15.46 10.29 28.72
C ALA A 24 13.91 10.25 28.63
N LYS A 25 13.29 10.86 27.62
CA LYS A 25 12.01 10.38 27.05
C LYS A 25 11.95 10.73 25.57
N ALA A 26 12.71 9.99 24.77
CA ALA A 26 12.36 9.83 23.37
C ALA A 26 11.13 8.91 23.34
N ASP A 27 9.95 9.52 23.38
CA ASP A 27 8.68 8.90 23.02
C ASP A 27 8.71 8.55 21.51
N ARG A 28 9.57 7.60 21.16
CA ARG A 28 9.81 7.10 19.80
C ARG A 28 8.81 6.00 19.43
N LEU A 29 7.64 5.97 20.09
CA LEU A 29 6.65 4.91 19.94
C LEU A 29 5.28 5.37 19.40
N ASP A 30 5.04 6.67 19.18
CA ASP A 30 3.73 7.13 18.67
C ASP A 30 3.72 7.68 17.24
N PHE A 31 4.88 8.01 16.66
CA PHE A 31 4.90 8.50 15.27
C PHE A 31 4.60 7.38 14.26
N PHE A 32 5.11 6.16 14.50
CA PHE A 32 4.77 5.00 13.67
C PHE A 32 3.32 4.58 13.87
N LYS A 33 2.76 4.78 15.06
CA LYS A 33 1.35 4.51 15.35
C LYS A 33 0.44 5.50 14.61
N LEU A 34 0.79 6.79 14.54
CA LEU A 34 0.06 7.76 13.72
C LEU A 34 0.14 7.49 12.21
N LEU A 35 1.30 7.04 11.71
CA LEU A 35 1.45 6.62 10.33
C LEU A 35 0.62 5.37 10.01
N THR A 36 0.43 4.47 10.99
CA THR A 36 -0.35 3.23 10.81
C THR A 36 -1.85 3.44 11.05
N THR A 37 -2.25 4.40 11.90
CA THR A 37 -3.68 4.66 12.20
C THR A 37 -4.42 5.43 11.11
N ASN A 38 -3.73 6.06 10.16
CA ASN A 38 -4.40 6.71 9.02
C ASN A 38 -4.77 5.76 7.87
N SER A 39 -4.38 4.48 7.92
CA SER A 39 -4.75 3.49 6.90
C SER A 39 -5.81 2.49 7.35
N GLN A 40 -6.33 2.62 8.58
CA GLN A 40 -7.31 1.68 9.13
C GLN A 40 -8.40 2.40 9.92
N LYS A 41 -9.05 3.39 9.28
CA LYS A 41 -10.47 3.60 9.50
C LYS A 41 -11.19 2.96 8.32
N SER A 42 -11.66 1.73 8.55
CA SER A 42 -12.72 1.12 7.75
C SER A 42 -13.92 2.06 7.83
N VAL A 43 -13.98 2.99 6.88
CA VAL A 43 -15.20 3.71 6.55
C VAL A 43 -16.05 2.71 5.81
N ASP A 44 -17.06 2.19 6.49
CA ASP A 44 -18.20 1.56 5.84
C ASP A 44 -18.71 2.52 4.75
N GLY A 45 -18.49 2.14 3.48
CA GLY A 45 -19.11 2.80 2.33
C GLY A 45 -18.20 3.27 1.20
N TYR A 46 -16.87 3.22 1.31
CA TYR A 46 -16.00 3.46 0.13
C TYR A 46 -15.45 2.13 -0.40
N LYS A 47 -16.25 1.46 -1.25
CA LYS A 47 -15.75 0.40 -2.11
C LYS A 47 -14.68 1.05 -2.99
N ARG A 48 -13.39 0.82 -2.71
CA ARG A 48 -12.29 1.21 -3.60
C ARG A 48 -12.73 0.80 -5.00
N PRO A 49 -12.74 1.68 -6.01
CA PRO A 49 -13.22 1.32 -7.32
C PRO A 49 -12.48 0.05 -7.73
N ASP A 50 -13.22 -1.02 -8.00
CA ASP A 50 -12.66 -2.28 -8.44
C ASP A 50 -11.76 -1.92 -9.64
N ILE A 51 -10.43 -1.97 -9.47
CA ILE A 51 -9.51 -1.65 -10.56
C ILE A 51 -9.92 -2.59 -11.69
N PRO A 52 -10.46 -2.07 -12.81
CA PRO A 52 -11.03 -2.92 -13.83
C PRO A 52 -9.94 -3.87 -14.29
N ALA A 53 -10.17 -5.17 -14.10
CA ALA A 53 -9.20 -6.16 -14.52
C ALA A 53 -9.07 -6.04 -16.05
N CYS A 54 -7.86 -5.75 -16.53
CA CYS A 54 -7.57 -5.64 -17.96
C CYS A 54 -6.43 -6.59 -18.37
N CYS A 55 -6.49 -7.30 -19.49
CA CYS A 55 -5.45 -8.25 -19.87
C CYS A 55 -5.05 -8.08 -21.33
N ASP A 56 -3.78 -7.78 -21.58
CA ASP A 56 -3.25 -7.70 -22.95
C ASP A 56 -2.88 -9.10 -23.47
N ASN A 57 -2.28 -9.94 -22.60
CA ASN A 57 -1.90 -11.30 -22.94
C ASN A 57 -2.77 -12.32 -22.19
N CYS A 58 -3.78 -12.85 -22.86
CA CYS A 58 -4.66 -13.90 -22.34
C CYS A 58 -4.43 -15.22 -23.07
N LEU A 59 -4.30 -16.32 -22.32
CA LEU A 59 -4.13 -17.67 -22.86
C LEU A 59 -5.27 -18.56 -22.40
N CYS A 60 -5.93 -19.24 -23.34
CA CYS A 60 -7.02 -20.17 -23.08
C CYS A 60 -6.73 -21.59 -23.58
N THR A 61 -7.24 -22.59 -22.88
CA THR A 61 -7.32 -23.96 -23.40
C THR A 61 -8.34 -24.06 -24.54
N LYS A 62 -8.19 -25.06 -25.41
CA LYS A 62 -9.16 -25.36 -26.48
C LYS A 62 -10.32 -26.27 -26.01
N SER A 63 -10.67 -26.22 -24.72
CA SER A 63 -11.77 -27.00 -24.13
C SER A 63 -13.10 -26.23 -24.16
N TYR A 64 -14.21 -26.89 -23.83
CA TYR A 64 -15.51 -26.26 -23.63
C TYR A 64 -16.05 -26.61 -22.22
N PRO A 65 -16.20 -25.63 -21.29
CA PRO A 65 -15.79 -24.23 -21.42
C PRO A 65 -14.26 -24.05 -21.52
N PRO A 66 -13.78 -22.96 -22.12
CA PRO A 66 -12.35 -22.66 -22.15
C PRO A 66 -11.85 -22.32 -20.74
N GLN A 67 -10.60 -22.64 -20.47
CA GLN A 67 -9.91 -22.24 -19.24
C GLN A 67 -8.85 -21.22 -19.61
N CYS A 68 -9.15 -19.96 -19.34
CA CYS A 68 -8.37 -18.77 -19.66
C CYS A 68 -7.62 -18.24 -18.45
N ARG A 69 -6.38 -17.76 -18.67
CA ARG A 69 -5.57 -17.06 -17.67
C ARG A 69 -4.88 -15.86 -18.29
N CYS A 70 -4.75 -14.79 -17.51
CA CYS A 70 -3.97 -13.64 -17.91
C CYS A 70 -2.49 -13.88 -17.60
N THR A 71 -1.61 -13.69 -18.58
CA THR A 71 -0.17 -13.85 -18.41
C THR A 71 0.58 -12.54 -18.25
N ASN A 72 -0.12 -11.40 -18.22
CA ASN A 72 0.50 -10.10 -17.98
C ASN A 72 1.23 -10.07 -16.63
N ILE A 73 2.47 -9.58 -16.67
CA ILE A 73 3.25 -9.25 -15.48
C ILE A 73 3.02 -7.76 -15.19
N PHE A 74 2.69 -7.45 -13.95
CA PHE A 74 2.48 -6.08 -13.50
C PHE A 74 3.45 -5.73 -12.37
N ILE A 75 3.75 -4.44 -12.25
CA ILE A 75 4.63 -3.90 -11.21
C ILE A 75 3.77 -3.60 -9.97
N GLY A 76 4.21 -4.02 -8.79
CA GLY A 76 3.46 -3.86 -7.54
C GLY A 76 2.48 -5.00 -7.29
N ASN A 77 1.85 -4.97 -6.11
CA ASN A 77 0.92 -6.01 -5.63
C ASN A 77 -0.55 -5.58 -5.66
N GLU A 78 -0.88 -4.37 -6.11
CA GLU A 78 -2.26 -3.83 -6.09
C GLU A 78 -3.26 -4.75 -6.80
N ARG A 79 -2.85 -5.29 -7.95
CA ARG A 79 -3.69 -6.16 -8.76
C ARG A 79 -3.82 -7.58 -8.20
N CYS A 80 -2.96 -7.96 -7.25
CA CYS A 80 -3.13 -9.21 -6.52
C CYS A 80 -4.32 -9.16 -5.55
N GLU A 81 -4.79 -7.96 -5.12
CA GLU A 81 -5.96 -7.84 -4.23
C GLU A 81 -7.21 -8.50 -4.83
N ASN A 82 -7.37 -8.40 -6.16
CA ASN A 82 -8.49 -8.98 -6.91
C ASN A 82 -8.18 -10.37 -7.49
N CYS A 83 -7.07 -10.99 -7.09
CA CYS A 83 -6.62 -12.28 -7.60
C CYS A 83 -6.54 -13.32 -6.47
N LYS A 84 -7.17 -14.49 -6.64
CA LYS A 84 -7.13 -15.56 -5.63
C LYS A 84 -5.76 -16.22 -5.55
N LYS A 85 -5.07 -16.32 -6.69
CA LYS A 85 -3.73 -16.89 -6.78
C LYS A 85 -2.79 -15.90 -7.46
N CYS A 86 -2.00 -15.18 -6.66
CA CYS A 86 -1.01 -14.25 -7.19
C CYS A 86 0.40 -14.71 -6.83
N ILE A 87 1.33 -14.60 -7.77
CA ILE A 87 2.75 -14.83 -7.55
C ILE A 87 3.51 -13.54 -7.80
N CYS A 88 4.54 -13.27 -7.00
CA CYS A 88 5.36 -12.08 -7.11
C CYS A 88 6.84 -12.43 -6.92
N THR A 89 7.72 -11.70 -7.59
CA THR A 89 9.16 -11.72 -7.32
C THR A 89 9.48 -11.02 -6.00
N PHE A 90 10.59 -11.38 -5.36
CA PHE A 90 11.10 -10.70 -4.16
C PHE A 90 11.92 -9.43 -4.47
N SER A 91 11.71 -8.82 -5.65
CA SER A 91 12.40 -7.58 -6.05
C SER A 91 11.71 -6.32 -5.49
N LEU A 92 12.41 -5.18 -5.50
CA LEU A 92 11.84 -3.86 -5.26
C LEU A 92 11.95 -3.02 -6.55
N PRO A 93 10.84 -2.67 -7.23
CA PRO A 93 9.46 -3.09 -6.95
C PRO A 93 9.21 -4.58 -7.28
N PRO A 94 8.18 -5.20 -6.67
CA PRO A 94 7.83 -6.59 -6.98
C PRO A 94 7.20 -6.66 -8.37
N LEU A 95 7.50 -7.73 -9.09
CA LEU A 95 6.88 -8.07 -10.37
C LEU A 95 5.92 -9.22 -10.11
N CYS A 96 4.64 -9.01 -10.39
CA CYS A 96 3.57 -9.91 -9.99
C CYS A 96 2.76 -10.41 -11.20
N GLN A 97 2.17 -11.60 -11.06
CA GLN A 97 1.31 -12.23 -12.05
C GLN A 97 0.12 -12.91 -11.36
N CYS A 98 -1.07 -12.70 -11.93
CA CYS A 98 -2.29 -13.35 -11.46
C CYS A 98 -2.50 -14.69 -12.19
N LEU A 99 -2.69 -15.76 -11.43
CA LEU A 99 -2.87 -17.13 -11.91
C LEU A 99 -4.33 -17.61 -11.82
N ASN A 100 -5.28 -16.68 -11.64
CA ASN A 100 -6.70 -17.02 -11.69
C ASN A 100 -7.06 -17.60 -13.06
N ILE A 101 -7.82 -18.70 -13.03
CA ILE A 101 -8.43 -19.29 -14.21
C ILE A 101 -9.86 -18.78 -14.29
N LYS A 102 -10.23 -18.25 -15.45
CA LYS A 102 -11.58 -17.79 -15.82
C LYS A 102 -12.01 -18.53 -17.09
N ASP A 103 -13.27 -18.46 -17.45
CA ASP A 103 -13.81 -18.93 -18.73
C ASP A 103 -13.84 -17.83 -19.82
N TYR A 104 -13.33 -16.64 -19.49
CA TYR A 104 -13.24 -15.49 -20.39
C TYR A 104 -11.91 -14.74 -20.22
N CYS A 105 -11.60 -13.87 -21.19
CA CYS A 105 -10.48 -12.94 -21.12
C CYS A 105 -10.96 -11.54 -20.75
N ASP A 106 -10.24 -10.90 -19.82
CA ASP A 106 -10.44 -9.50 -19.49
C ASP A 106 -10.06 -8.58 -20.67
N PRO A 107 -10.65 -7.38 -20.80
CA PRO A 107 -10.37 -6.44 -21.91
C PRO A 107 -8.93 -5.92 -21.89
N PRO A 108 -8.36 -5.48 -23.03
CA PRO A 108 -6.97 -5.00 -23.08
C PRO A 108 -6.75 -3.70 -22.29
N CYS A 109 -5.58 -3.58 -21.65
CA CYS A 109 -5.23 -2.48 -20.75
C CYS A 109 -4.99 -1.17 -21.47
N SER A 110 -4.49 -1.20 -22.71
CA SER A 110 -4.20 0.01 -23.49
C SER A 110 -5.42 0.65 -24.14
N SER A 111 -6.61 0.04 -24.01
CA SER A 111 -7.81 0.62 -24.59
C SER A 111 -8.40 1.69 -23.66
N SER A 112 -8.65 2.89 -24.20
CA SER A 112 -9.58 3.88 -23.61
C SER A 112 -11.02 3.33 -23.42
N SER A 113 -11.24 2.06 -23.80
CA SER A 113 -12.49 1.30 -23.75
C SER A 113 -12.76 0.65 -22.39
N SER A 114 -11.79 0.63 -21.46
CA SER A 114 -11.99 0.07 -20.11
C SER A 114 -13.06 0.79 -19.29
N ILE A 115 -13.39 2.04 -19.62
CA ILE A 115 -14.49 2.81 -19.01
C ILE A 115 -15.80 2.65 -19.80
N ALA A 116 -15.72 2.37 -21.10
CA ALA A 116 -16.89 2.35 -22.00
C ALA A 116 -17.65 1.01 -22.01
N GLN A 117 -17.03 -0.09 -21.55
CA GLN A 117 -17.65 -1.43 -21.62
C GLN A 117 -18.68 -1.70 -20.51
N VAL A 118 -18.64 -0.96 -19.39
CA VAL A 118 -19.64 -1.07 -18.32
C VAL A 118 -21.01 -0.50 -18.75
N ILE A 119 -21.05 0.41 -19.73
CA ILE A 119 -22.29 1.11 -20.12
C ILE A 119 -23.13 0.30 -21.14
N LYS A 120 -22.57 -0.69 -21.84
CA LYS A 120 -23.28 -1.41 -22.92
C LYS A 120 -23.98 -2.72 -22.53
N GLN A 121 -23.98 -3.11 -21.25
CA GLN A 121 -24.63 -4.36 -20.80
C GLN A 121 -26.00 -4.14 -20.12
N VAL A 122 -26.50 -2.90 -20.04
CA VAL A 122 -27.88 -2.60 -19.59
C VAL A 122 -28.66 -1.96 -20.74
N SER A 123 -28.86 -2.72 -21.82
CA SER A 123 -29.92 -2.47 -22.79
C SER A 123 -30.15 -3.71 -23.65
N ALA A 124 -30.94 -4.62 -23.11
CA ALA A 124 -31.77 -5.55 -23.86
C ALA A 124 -33.15 -5.59 -23.17
#